data_AF-A0A8J3H7M3-F1
#
_entry.id   AF-A0A8J3H7M3-F1
#
_cell.length_a   1.000
_cell.length_b   1.000
_cell.length_c   1.000
_cell.angle_alpha   90.00
_cell.angle_beta   90.00
_cell.angle_gamma   90.00
#
_symmetry.space_group_name_H-M   'P 1'
#
loop_
_entity.id
_entity.type
_entity.pdbx_description
1 polymer ?
#
loop_
_entity_poly.entity_id
_entity_poly.type
_entity_poly.pdbx_seq_one_letter_code
_entity_poly.pdbx_strand_id
1 'polypeptide(L)' 'MKELLRSTDPTVLAFASALLEGEGIDCFQMDVNMSVLEGGIGIFPRRMMVREDDYDAALRALRDNDVPLGR' A
#
# COMPACT_ATOMS: atom_id res chain seq x y z
N MET A 1 -8.73 -6.29 9.08
CA MET A 1 -7.74 -5.75 8.11
C MET A 1 -8.48 -5.16 6.94
N LYS A 2 -8.09 -3.99 6.43
CA LYS A 2 -8.81 -3.26 5.38
C LYS A 2 -7.85 -2.77 4.28
N GLU A 3 -8.28 -2.87 3.02
CA GLU A 3 -7.50 -2.42 1.86
C GLU A 3 -7.43 -0.90 1.83
N LEU A 4 -6.21 -0.35 1.84
CA LEU A 4 -5.91 1.07 1.89
C LEU A 4 -5.58 1.65 0.51
N LEU A 5 -4.71 0.97 -0.23
CA LEU A 5 -4.34 1.35 -1.59
C LEU A 5 -4.01 0.11 -2.41
N ARG A 6 -4.10 0.25 -3.73
CA ARG A 6 -3.72 -0.79 -4.69
C ARG A 6 -2.85 -0.17 -5.79
N SER A 7 -1.71 -0.78 -6.12
CA SER A 7 -0.81 -0.23 -7.15
C SER A 7 0.08 -1.31 -7.77
N THR A 8 0.42 -1.15 -9.05
CA THR A 8 1.51 -1.86 -9.71
C THR A 8 2.86 -1.13 -9.57
N ASP A 9 2.84 0.15 -9.19
CA ASP A 9 4.03 0.97 -9.04
C ASP A 9 4.73 0.68 -7.70
N PRO A 10 5.96 0.09 -7.71
CA PRO A 10 6.69 -0.23 -6.50
C PRO A 10 7.16 1.03 -5.74
N THR A 11 7.33 2.17 -6.40
CA THR A 11 7.72 3.42 -5.76
C THR A 11 6.58 3.98 -4.91
N VAL A 12 5.35 3.90 -5.41
CA VAL A 12 4.15 4.28 -4.63
C VAL A 12 4.02 3.40 -3.40
N LEU A 13 4.19 2.08 -3.55
CA LEU A 13 4.10 1.14 -2.43
C LEU A 13 5.19 1.36 -1.39
N ALA A 14 6.43 1.60 -1.81
CA ALA A 14 7.55 1.87 -0.91
C ALA A 14 7.35 3.20 -0.14
N PHE A 15 6.94 4.26 -0.85
CA PHE A 15 6.68 5.56 -0.22
C PHE A 15 5.54 5.48 0.78
N ALA A 16 4.40 4.86 0.42
CA ALA A 16 3.28 4.68 1.31
C ALA A 16 3.65 3.87 2.56
N SER A 17 4.43 2.80 2.41
CA SER A 17 4.90 2.01 3.56
C SER A 17 5.77 2.83 4.49
N ALA A 18 6.77 3.57 3.96
CA ALA A 18 7.67 4.39 4.77
C ALA A 18 6.92 5.54 5.48
N LEU A 19 5.95 6.16 4.80
CA LEU A 19 5.12 7.22 5.37
C LEU A 19 4.29 6.69 6.55
N LEU A 20 3.61 5.55 6.38
CA LEU A 20 2.78 4.97 7.43
C LEU A 20 3.62 4.47 8.61
N GLU A 21 4.79 3.89 8.35
CA GLU A 21 5.74 3.50 9.41
C GLU A 21 6.23 4.71 10.22
N GLY A 22 6.49 5.85 9.56
CA GLY A 22 6.85 7.11 10.21
C GLY A 22 5.76 7.66 11.14
N GLU A 23 4.49 7.39 10.84
CA GLU A 23 3.33 7.75 11.67
C GLU A 23 3.00 6.67 12.73
N GLY A 24 3.77 5.57 12.79
CA GLY A 24 3.53 4.46 13.71
C GLY A 24 2.34 3.57 13.31
N ILE A 25 1.97 3.57 12.03
CA ILE A 25 0.86 2.77 11.50
C ILE A 25 1.41 1.52 10.81
N ASP A 26 1.07 0.36 11.35
CA ASP A 26 1.42 -0.93 10.74
C ASP A 26 0.68 -1.12 9.41
N CYS A 27 1.44 -1.39 8.34
CA CYS A 27 0.89 -1.74 7.03
C CYS A 27 1.45 -3.08 6.52
N PHE A 28 0.65 -3.76 5.71
CA PHE A 28 0.99 -5.06 5.13
C PHE A 28 0.70 -5.08 3.64
N GLN A 29 1.66 -5.51 2.83
CA GLN A 29 1.44 -5.66 1.40
C GLN A 29 0.98 -7.09 1.08
N MET A 30 -0.18 -7.21 0.46
CA MET A 30 -0.74 -8.45 -0.07
C MET A 30 -0.38 -8.60 -1.55
N ASP A 31 -0.39 -9.85 -2.03
CA ASP A 31 -0.08 -10.21 -3.43
C ASP A 31 1.39 -10.02 -3.86
N VAL A 32 2.32 -9.92 -2.89
CA VAL A 32 3.77 -9.77 -3.14
C VAL A 32 4.33 -10.91 -3.99
N ASN A 33 3.89 -12.14 -3.73
CA ASN A 33 4.38 -13.32 -4.43
C ASN A 33 3.85 -13.44 -5.87
N MET A 34 2.84 -12.65 -6.25
CA MET A 34 2.29 -12.68 -7.61
C MET A 34 3.32 -12.22 -8.66
N SER A 35 4.21 -11.30 -8.27
CA SER A 35 5.31 -10.82 -9.11
C SER A 35 6.26 -11.95 -9.55
N VAL A 36 6.46 -12.97 -8.71
CA VAL A 36 7.33 -14.13 -9.04
C VAL A 36 6.69 -15.00 -10.14
N LEU A 37 5.37 -15.19 -10.09
CA LEU A 37 4.62 -15.92 -11.11
C LEU A 37 4.61 -15.20 -12.46
N GLU A 38 4.69 -13.87 -12.45
CA GLU A 38 4.82 -13.07 -13.67
C GLU A 38 6.25 -13.00 -14.22
N GLY A 39 7.26 -13.50 -13.50
CA GLY A 39 8.66 -13.30 -13.88
C GLY A 39 9.16 -11.87 -13.63
N GLY A 40 8.58 -11.16 -12.65
CA GLY A 40 9.02 -9.83 -12.22
C GLY A 40 8.46 -8.66 -13.03
N ILE A 41 7.47 -8.92 -13.91
CA ILE A 41 6.91 -7.89 -14.80
C ILE A 41 6.07 -6.86 -14.00
N GLY A 42 5.40 -7.28 -12.92
CA GLY A 42 4.67 -6.38 -12.03
C GLY A 42 3.37 -5.84 -12.63
N ILE A 43 2.73 -6.63 -13.48
CA ILE A 43 1.49 -6.28 -14.16
C ILE A 43 0.28 -6.41 -13.22
N PHE A 44 0.34 -7.34 -12.26
CA PHE A 44 -0.69 -7.45 -11.23
C PHE A 44 -0.47 -6.44 -10.09
N PRO A 45 -1.51 -5.67 -9.74
CA PRO A 45 -1.39 -4.72 -8.66
C PRO A 45 -1.28 -5.42 -7.30
N ARG A 46 -0.44 -4.87 -6.43
CA ARG A 46 -0.33 -5.27 -5.03
C ARG A 46 -1.24 -4.39 -4.19
N ARG A 47 -1.80 -4.97 -3.13
CA ARG A 47 -2.68 -4.26 -2.20
C ARG A 47 -1.93 -3.95 -0.92
N MET A 48 -2.04 -2.73 -0.43
CA MET A 48 -1.62 -2.39 0.93
C MET A 48 -2.82 -2.48 1.85
N MET A 49 -2.64 -3.17 2.96
CA MET A 49 -3.63 -3.43 3.97
C MET A 49 -3.18 -2.79 5.28
N VAL A 50 -4.13 -2.28 6.06
CA VAL A 50 -3.91 -1.81 7.44
C VAL A 50 -4.92 -2.46 8.38
N ARG A 51 -4.74 -2.30 9.69
CA ARG A 51 -5.78 -2.65 10.67
C ARG A 51 -7.01 -1.77 10.41
N GLU A 52 -8.19 -2.29 10.75
CA GLU A 52 -9.43 -1.53 10.53
C GLU A 52 -9.48 -0.25 11.36
N ASP A 53 -8.96 -0.32 12.59
CA ASP A 53 -8.90 0.82 13.52
C ASP A 53 -7.96 1.94 13.02
N ASP A 54 -6.93 1.58 12.25
CA ASP A 54 -5.96 2.54 11.71
C ASP A 54 -6.36 3.09 10.33
N TYR A 55 -7.43 2.55 9.73
CA TYR A 55 -7.78 2.83 8.33
C TYR A 55 -7.97 4.31 8.02
N ASP A 56 -8.74 5.02 8.85
CA ASP A 56 -9.07 6.42 8.58
C ASP A 56 -7.85 7.33 8.79
N ALA A 57 -7.00 7.02 9.77
CA ALA A 57 -5.73 7.72 10.00
C ALA A 57 -4.76 7.49 8.83
N ALA A 58 -4.61 6.24 8.40
CA ALA A 58 -3.76 5.88 7.28
C ALA A 58 -4.24 6.52 5.96
N LEU A 59 -5.55 6.48 5.70
CA LEU A 59 -6.16 7.10 4.52
C LEU A 59 -5.93 8.61 4.48
N ARG A 60 -6.00 9.26 5.64
CA ARG A 60 -5.70 10.68 5.77
C ARG A 60 -4.23 10.97 5.49
N ALA A 61 -3.30 10.23 6.10
CA ALA A 61 -1.86 10.39 5.88
C ALA A 61 -1.50 10.27 4.38
N LEU A 62 -2.06 9.27 3.69
CA LEU A 62 -1.84 9.09 2.25
C LEU A 62 -2.40 10.25 1.42
N ARG A 63 -3.59 10.76 1.77
CA ARG A 63 -4.21 11.89 1.06
C ARG A 63 -3.47 13.21 1.28
N ASP A 64 -3.05 13.47 2.51
CA ASP A 64 -2.34 14.69 2.88
C ASP A 64 -0.95 14.76 2.22
N ASN A 65 -0.43 13.64 1.71
CA ASN A 65 0.84 13.53 0.98
C ASN A 65 0.64 13.18 -0.52
N ASP A 66 -0.57 13.39 -1.07
CA ASP A 66 -0.90 13.18 -2.49
C ASP A 66 -0.58 11.78 -3.03
N VAL A 67 -0.65 10.75 -2.17
CA VAL A 67 -0.38 9.37 -2.59
C VAL A 67 -1.56 8.81 -3.40
N PRO A 68 -1.34 8.32 -4.63
CA PRO A 68 -2.40 7.74 -5.45
C PRO A 68 -2.88 6.42 -4.83
N LEU A 69 -4.18 6.33 -4.56
CA LEU A 69 -4.77 5.16 -3.88
C LEU A 69 -5.10 4.00 -4.83
N GLY A 70 -5.11 4.24 -6.14
CA GLY A 70 -5.33 3.24 -7.19
C GLY A 70 -6.65 2.46 -7.05
N ARG A 71 -7.73 3.20 -6.76
CA ARG A 71 -9.10 2.68 -6.69
C ARG A 71 -9.68 2.41 -8.07
#